data_AF-A0A151LBF8-F1
#
_entry.id   AF-A0A151LBF8-F1
#
_cell.length_a   1.000
_cell.length_b   1.000
_cell.length_c   1.000
_cell.angle_alpha   90.00
_cell.angle_beta   90.00
_cell.angle_gamma   90.00
#
_symmetry.space_group_name_H-M   'P 1'
#
loop_
_entity.id
_entity.type
_entity.pdbx_description
1 polymer ?
#
loop_
_entity_poly.entity_id
_entity_poly.type
_entity_poly.pdbx_seq_one_letter_code
_entity_poly.pdbx_strand_id
1 'polypeptide(L)'
;MGDINYYESRLRKDNKIEYVDNIFLSKYMLNNIENAMQYFYTCPFYTLRSKMSLNEKIRTGRIINDDDEGYIFNIVYDNLNILKENEPSDIVSMHIYYNTNSIFHICLSQKYKMNNINCTKIIQYFCIVNGKIYSMRNIQKVLMKNIK
;
A
#
# COMPACT_ATOMS: atom_id res chain seq x y z
N MET A 1 -13.52 19.51 25.99
CA MET A 1 -13.72 18.13 26.49
C MET A 1 -14.32 17.27 25.36
N GLY A 2 -13.60 17.20 24.25
CA GLY A 2 -13.91 16.41 23.06
C GLY A 2 -12.62 15.77 22.57
N ASP A 3 -12.71 14.83 21.64
CA ASP A 3 -11.58 14.36 20.82
C ASP A 3 -10.71 13.18 21.30
N ILE A 4 -11.12 12.40 22.30
CA ILE A 4 -10.52 11.05 22.50
C ILE A 4 -11.43 9.97 21.91
N ASN A 5 -12.71 9.96 22.29
CA ASN A 5 -13.67 8.97 21.80
C ASN A 5 -13.95 9.08 20.29
N TYR A 6 -13.95 10.29 19.73
CA TYR A 6 -14.17 10.49 18.29
C TYR A 6 -13.00 9.93 17.46
N TYR A 7 -11.76 10.28 17.83
CA TYR A 7 -10.56 9.75 17.19
C TYR A 7 -10.45 8.22 17.33
N GLU A 8 -10.74 7.69 18.51
CA GLU A 8 -10.65 6.25 18.75
C GLU A 8 -11.72 5.45 17.97
N SER A 9 -12.92 6.00 17.80
CA SER A 9 -13.98 5.39 16.99
C SER A 9 -13.66 5.36 15.49
N ARG A 10 -13.06 6.43 14.95
CA ARG A 10 -12.67 6.53 13.53
C ARG A 10 -11.47 5.62 13.23
N LEU A 11 -10.48 5.63 14.13
CA LEU A 11 -9.34 4.70 14.09
C LEU A 11 -9.80 3.24 14.14
N ARG A 12 -10.84 2.89 14.91
CA ARG A 12 -11.39 1.51 14.95
C ARG A 12 -12.11 1.11 13.65
N LYS A 13 -12.74 2.05 12.95
CA LYS A 13 -13.41 1.79 11.66
C LYS A 13 -12.40 1.58 10.53
N ASP A 14 -11.38 2.43 10.42
CA ASP A 14 -10.34 2.31 9.38
C ASP A 14 -9.48 1.04 9.54
N ASN A 15 -9.37 0.52 10.77
CA ASN A 15 -8.60 -0.68 11.14
C ASN A 15 -9.29 -2.02 10.85
N LYS A 16 -10.53 -2.03 10.34
CA LYS A 16 -11.29 -3.25 10.02
C LYS A 16 -11.58 -3.43 8.52
N ILE A 17 -11.06 -2.53 7.69
CA ILE A 17 -11.35 -2.54 6.27
C ILE A 17 -10.33 -3.47 5.61
N GLU A 18 -10.73 -4.72 5.37
CA GLU A 18 -10.12 -5.52 4.31
C GLU A 18 -10.75 -5.09 2.98
N TYR A 19 -9.94 -5.00 1.95
CA TYR A 19 -10.41 -4.75 0.60
C TYR A 19 -9.95 -5.86 -0.33
N VAL A 20 -10.86 -6.33 -1.18
CA VAL A 20 -10.56 -7.29 -2.23
C VAL A 20 -11.32 -6.89 -3.49
N ASP A 21 -10.60 -6.83 -4.61
CA ASP A 21 -11.19 -6.72 -5.94
C ASP A 21 -10.99 -8.03 -6.70
N ASN A 22 -12.00 -8.90 -6.64
CA ASN A 22 -12.00 -10.19 -7.32
C ASN A 22 -12.04 -10.03 -8.85
N ILE A 23 -12.58 -8.92 -9.37
CA ILE A 23 -12.63 -8.68 -10.81
C ILE A 23 -11.21 -8.40 -11.32
N PHE A 24 -10.44 -7.57 -10.62
CA PHE A 24 -9.03 -7.37 -10.95
C PHE A 24 -8.24 -8.68 -10.82
N LEU A 25 -8.37 -9.36 -9.69
CA LEU A 25 -7.64 -10.60 -9.41
C LEU A 25 -8.07 -11.79 -10.26
N SER A 26 -9.13 -11.69 -11.06
CA SER A 26 -9.48 -12.72 -12.07
C SER A 26 -8.80 -12.51 -13.42
N LYS A 27 -8.24 -11.32 -13.65
CA LYS A 27 -7.63 -10.90 -14.91
C LYS A 27 -6.11 -10.77 -14.82
N TYR A 28 -5.60 -10.43 -13.64
CA TYR A 28 -4.19 -10.12 -13.42
C TYR A 28 -3.61 -10.96 -12.29
N MET A 29 -2.34 -11.32 -12.46
CA MET A 29 -1.56 -12.02 -11.45
C MET A 29 -0.72 -11.05 -10.64
N LEU A 30 -0.68 -11.26 -9.33
CA LEU A 30 0.20 -10.53 -8.41
C LEU A 30 1.64 -11.07 -8.45
N ASN A 31 2.23 -11.18 -9.65
CA ASN A 31 3.56 -11.76 -9.88
C ASN A 31 4.67 -10.72 -10.13
N ASN A 32 4.33 -9.43 -10.06
CA ASN A 32 5.27 -8.33 -10.23
C ASN A 32 4.77 -7.06 -9.51
N ILE A 33 5.68 -6.11 -9.29
CA ILE A 33 5.42 -4.85 -8.57
C ILE A 33 4.37 -3.99 -9.28
N GLU A 34 4.41 -3.94 -10.61
CA GLU A 34 3.49 -3.11 -11.41
C GLU A 34 2.04 -3.55 -11.22
N ASN A 35 1.77 -4.85 -11.37
CA ASN A 35 0.44 -5.42 -11.13
C ASN A 35 -0.03 -5.21 -9.69
N ALA A 36 0.87 -5.35 -8.71
CA ALA A 36 0.55 -5.12 -7.30
C ALA A 36 0.20 -3.66 -7.02
N MET A 37 0.91 -2.70 -7.62
CA MET A 37 0.58 -1.28 -7.51
C MET A 37 -0.73 -0.93 -8.23
N GLN A 38 -0.96 -1.48 -9.43
CA GLN A 38 -2.22 -1.31 -10.15
C GLN A 38 -3.40 -1.88 -9.34
N TYR A 39 -3.22 -3.04 -8.71
CA TYR A 39 -4.20 -3.60 -7.79
C TYR A 39 -4.44 -2.68 -6.60
N PHE A 40 -3.38 -2.15 -5.99
CA PHE A 40 -3.52 -1.22 -4.86
C PHE A 40 -4.28 0.05 -5.23
N TYR A 41 -4.17 0.54 -6.46
CA TYR A 41 -4.89 1.74 -6.92
C TYR A 41 -6.41 1.56 -7.01
N THR A 42 -6.93 0.32 -7.06
CA THR A 42 -8.37 0.07 -7.01
C THR A 42 -8.94 0.25 -5.60
N CYS A 43 -8.07 0.23 -4.58
CA CYS A 43 -8.46 0.27 -3.19
C CYS A 43 -8.95 1.65 -2.71
N PRO A 44 -9.97 1.73 -1.84
CA PRO A 44 -10.39 2.96 -1.17
C PRO A 44 -9.27 3.71 -0.44
N PHE A 45 -8.28 2.99 0.10
CA PHE A 45 -7.13 3.62 0.77
C PHE A 45 -6.35 4.55 -0.15
N TYR A 46 -6.26 4.20 -1.43
CA TYR A 46 -5.60 5.01 -2.44
C TYR A 46 -6.51 6.12 -2.96
N THR A 47 -7.74 5.80 -3.34
CA THR A 47 -8.66 6.78 -3.98
C THR A 47 -9.00 7.96 -3.08
N LEU A 48 -9.00 7.78 -1.75
CA LEU A 48 -9.19 8.87 -0.79
C LEU A 48 -8.07 9.92 -0.81
N ARG A 49 -6.85 9.55 -1.25
CA ARG A 49 -5.67 10.42 -1.27
C ARG A 49 -5.08 10.64 -2.66
N SER A 50 -5.66 10.04 -3.70
CA SER A 50 -5.13 10.01 -5.07
C SER A 50 -4.88 11.41 -5.63
N LYS A 51 -5.78 12.37 -5.40
CA LYS A 51 -5.64 13.77 -5.86
C LYS A 51 -4.41 14.50 -5.32
N MET A 52 -3.91 14.07 -4.15
CA MET A 52 -2.73 14.66 -3.50
C MET A 52 -1.48 13.78 -3.67
N SER A 53 -1.62 12.67 -4.40
CA SER A 53 -0.57 11.68 -4.58
C SER A 53 0.23 11.97 -5.84
N LEU A 54 1.54 11.90 -5.71
CA LEU A 54 2.48 11.87 -6.81
C LEU A 54 2.19 10.67 -7.74
N ASN A 55 1.69 9.55 -7.22
CA ASN A 55 1.33 8.38 -8.05
C ASN A 55 0.32 8.69 -9.17
N GLU A 56 -0.65 9.59 -8.96
CA GLU A 56 -1.58 9.99 -10.04
C GLU A 56 -0.90 10.80 -11.13
N LYS A 57 0.10 11.63 -10.77
CA LYS A 57 0.93 12.31 -11.76
C LYS A 57 1.72 11.28 -12.58
N ILE A 58 2.32 10.26 -11.95
CA ILE A 58 3.02 9.16 -12.67
C ILE A 58 2.06 8.42 -13.60
N ARG A 59 0.89 8.01 -13.09
CA ARG A 59 -0.14 7.29 -13.85
C ARG A 59 -0.63 8.05 -15.09
N THR A 60 -0.70 9.38 -15.00
CA THR A 60 -1.09 10.24 -16.12
C THR A 60 0.07 10.59 -17.06
N GLY A 61 1.23 9.96 -16.87
CA GLY A 61 2.41 10.09 -17.74
C GLY A 61 3.31 11.26 -17.39
N ARG A 62 3.15 11.91 -16.23
CA ARG A 62 4.07 12.96 -15.78
C ARG A 62 5.31 12.35 -15.15
N ILE A 63 6.46 12.86 -15.55
CA ILE A 63 7.75 12.59 -14.90
C ILE A 63 7.79 13.41 -13.61
N ILE A 64 8.23 12.77 -12.52
CA ILE A 64 8.33 13.37 -11.20
C ILE A 64 9.81 13.45 -10.85
N ASN A 65 10.25 14.63 -10.42
CA ASN A 65 11.62 14.91 -10.06
C ASN A 65 11.82 14.76 -8.55
N ASP A 66 13.08 14.79 -8.11
CA ASP A 66 13.39 14.72 -6.68
C ASP A 66 12.86 15.92 -5.88
N ASP A 67 12.69 17.07 -6.55
CA ASP A 67 12.12 18.29 -5.98
C ASP A 67 10.60 18.28 -5.86
N ASP A 68 9.90 17.29 -6.43
CA ASP A 68 8.45 17.20 -6.28
C ASP A 68 8.07 16.80 -4.84
N GLU A 69 7.26 17.67 -4.23
CA GLU A 69 6.65 17.44 -2.93
C GLU A 69 5.26 16.84 -3.05
N GLY A 70 4.88 16.02 -2.08
CA GLY A 70 3.55 15.41 -2.03
C GLY A 70 3.56 14.04 -1.36
N TYR A 71 2.41 13.39 -1.40
CA TYR A 71 2.27 12.02 -0.92
C TYR A 71 2.70 11.04 -2.00
N ILE A 72 3.35 9.95 -1.61
CA ILE A 72 3.70 8.87 -2.53
C ILE A 72 3.45 7.53 -1.86
N PHE A 73 2.83 6.63 -2.61
CA PHE A 73 2.69 5.23 -2.29
C PHE A 73 3.78 4.45 -3.03
N ASN A 74 4.51 3.59 -2.32
CA ASN A 74 5.53 2.75 -2.93
C ASN A 74 5.54 1.36 -2.29
N ILE A 75 5.85 0.32 -3.07
CA ILE A 75 6.16 -1.01 -2.53
C ILE A 75 7.56 -0.96 -1.90
N VAL A 76 7.64 -1.34 -0.63
CA VAL A 76 8.91 -1.37 0.12
C VAL A 76 9.38 -2.80 0.40
N TYR A 77 8.54 -3.79 0.15
CA TYR A 77 8.86 -5.21 0.28
C TYR A 77 7.92 -6.04 -0.60
N ASP A 78 8.46 -7.10 -1.20
CA ASP A 78 7.72 -8.19 -1.84
C ASP A 78 8.43 -9.53 -1.60
N ASN A 79 7.69 -10.64 -1.69
CA ASN A 79 8.24 -11.99 -1.55
C ASN A 79 8.38 -12.74 -2.89
N LEU A 80 8.32 -12.06 -4.04
CA LEU A 80 8.20 -12.71 -5.35
C LEU A 80 9.40 -13.60 -5.68
N ASN A 81 10.61 -13.20 -5.27
CA ASN A 81 11.81 -14.00 -5.49
C ASN A 81 11.74 -15.36 -4.80
N ILE A 82 11.10 -15.44 -3.62
CA ILE A 82 10.90 -16.69 -2.89
C ILE A 82 9.84 -17.54 -3.61
N LEU A 83 8.78 -16.92 -4.12
CA LEU A 83 7.69 -17.64 -4.78
C LEU A 83 8.12 -18.27 -6.10
N LYS A 84 9.05 -17.64 -6.83
CA LYS A 84 9.59 -18.16 -8.10
C LYS A 84 10.22 -19.54 -8.00
N GLU A 85 10.74 -19.91 -6.83
CA GLU A 85 11.37 -21.23 -6.62
C GLU A 85 10.39 -22.40 -6.78
N ASN A 86 9.11 -22.16 -6.49
CA ASN A 86 8.05 -23.17 -6.53
C ASN A 86 6.90 -22.77 -7.47
N GLU A 87 7.20 -21.99 -8.51
CA GLU A 87 6.22 -21.53 -9.49
C GLU A 87 5.61 -22.73 -10.25
N PRO A 88 4.27 -22.84 -10.32
CA PRO A 88 3.61 -23.84 -11.17
C PRO A 88 3.89 -23.62 -12.66
N SER A 89 3.85 -24.67 -13.47
CA SER A 89 4.10 -24.56 -14.91
C SER A 89 2.89 -24.11 -15.73
N ASP A 90 1.67 -24.34 -15.23
CA ASP A 90 0.44 -23.97 -15.94
C ASP A 90 -0.08 -22.59 -15.49
N ILE A 91 -0.60 -21.83 -16.45
CA ILE A 91 -1.01 -20.43 -16.26
C ILE A 91 -2.13 -20.28 -15.21
N VAL A 92 -3.01 -21.27 -15.08
CA VAL A 92 -4.16 -21.20 -14.16
C VAL A 92 -3.67 -21.39 -12.72
N SER A 93 -2.80 -22.39 -12.50
CA SER A 93 -2.17 -22.62 -11.21
C SER A 93 -1.25 -21.47 -10.83
N MET A 94 -0.48 -20.90 -11.77
CA MET A 94 0.32 -19.69 -11.52
C MET A 94 -0.55 -18.54 -11.02
N HIS A 95 -1.70 -18.33 -11.65
CA HIS A 95 -2.62 -17.28 -11.30
C HIS A 95 -3.15 -17.42 -9.87
N ILE A 96 -3.60 -18.63 -9.50
CA ILE A 96 -4.04 -18.94 -8.13
C ILE A 96 -2.88 -18.80 -7.16
N TYR A 97 -1.72 -19.35 -7.51
CA TYR A 97 -0.52 -19.39 -6.68
C TYR A 97 -0.04 -17.97 -6.30
N TYR A 98 0.15 -17.08 -7.27
CA TYR A 98 0.59 -15.71 -7.00
C TYR A 98 -0.50 -14.91 -6.27
N ASN A 99 -1.77 -15.02 -6.66
CA ASN A 99 -2.83 -14.24 -6.01
C ASN A 99 -3.07 -14.67 -4.55
N THR A 100 -2.74 -15.92 -4.21
CA THR A 100 -2.87 -16.47 -2.84
C THR A 100 -1.61 -16.25 -1.99
N ASN A 101 -0.41 -16.37 -2.57
CA ASN A 101 0.84 -16.43 -1.81
C ASN A 101 1.69 -15.16 -1.87
N SER A 102 1.41 -14.24 -2.81
CA SER A 102 2.15 -12.99 -2.88
C SER A 102 1.86 -12.09 -1.69
N ILE A 103 2.94 -11.55 -1.14
CA ILE A 103 2.95 -10.58 -0.06
C ILE A 103 3.62 -9.32 -0.58
N PHE A 104 2.94 -8.19 -0.42
CA PHE A 104 3.51 -6.88 -0.70
C PHE A 104 3.30 -5.96 0.50
N HIS A 105 4.33 -5.21 0.89
CA HIS A 105 4.18 -4.09 1.82
C HIS A 105 4.28 -2.78 1.06
N ILE A 106 3.28 -1.93 1.29
CA ILE A 106 3.13 -0.65 0.63
C ILE A 106 3.24 0.44 1.69
N CYS A 107 4.10 1.41 1.45
CA CYS A 107 4.32 2.55 2.32
C CYS A 107 3.69 3.79 1.70
N LEU A 108 2.94 4.54 2.50
CA LEU A 108 2.59 5.92 2.22
C LEU A 108 3.58 6.83 2.93
N SER A 109 4.33 7.59 2.14
CA SER A 109 5.23 8.62 2.63
C SER A 109 4.85 10.00 2.10
N GLN A 110 5.32 11.03 2.79
CA GLN A 110 5.25 12.42 2.34
C GLN A 110 6.66 12.90 2.03
N LYS A 111 6.89 13.32 0.78
CA LYS A 111 8.07 14.06 0.34
C LYS A 111 7.83 15.55 0.58
N TYR A 112 8.77 16.22 1.22
CA TYR A 112 8.73 17.66 1.48
C TYR A 112 10.16 18.21 1.61
N LYS A 113 10.35 19.51 1.39
CA LYS A 113 11.65 20.17 1.51
C LYS A 113 11.70 20.98 2.80
N MET A 114 12.79 20.85 3.54
CA MET A 114 13.05 21.64 4.75
C MET A 114 14.44 22.24 4.63
N ASN A 115 14.55 23.57 4.60
CA ASN A 115 15.82 24.29 4.43
C ASN A 115 16.64 23.79 3.22
N ASN A 116 16.00 23.63 2.06
CA ASN A 116 16.58 23.06 0.84
C ASN A 116 17.02 21.58 0.91
N ILE A 117 16.71 20.86 1.99
CA ILE A 117 16.99 19.43 2.13
C ILE A 117 15.72 18.62 1.86
N ASN A 118 15.82 17.64 0.95
CA ASN A 118 14.72 16.73 0.66
C ASN A 118 14.51 15.75 1.82
N CYS A 119 13.31 15.79 2.39
CA CYS A 119 12.92 14.99 3.53
C CYS A 119 11.77 14.05 3.13
N THR A 120 11.76 12.85 3.72
CA THR A 120 10.69 11.87 3.53
C THR A 120 10.20 11.40 4.89
N LYS A 121 8.89 11.52 5.14
CA LYS A 121 8.25 11.03 6.36
C LYS A 121 7.28 9.91 6.04
N ILE A 122 7.44 8.78 6.70
CA ILE A 122 6.50 7.65 6.60
C ILE A 122 5.25 7.96 7.42
N ILE A 123 4.08 7.76 6.81
CA ILE A 123 2.79 8.08 7.41
C ILE A 123 2.06 6.81 7.81
N GLN A 124 2.00 5.84 6.90
CA GLN A 124 1.17 4.65 7.04
C GLN A 124 1.71 3.50 6.18
N TYR A 125 1.45 2.28 6.63
CA TYR A 125 1.74 1.07 5.88
C TYR A 125 0.44 0.36 5.51
N PHE A 126 0.51 -0.36 4.40
CA PHE A 126 -0.53 -1.27 3.92
C PHE A 126 0.15 -2.58 3.54
N CYS A 127 -0.60 -3.67 3.54
CA CYS A 127 -0.11 -4.93 3.01
C CYS A 127 -1.14 -5.56 2.08
N ILE A 128 -0.63 -6.25 1.06
CA ILE A 128 -1.39 -7.19 0.25
C ILE A 128 -0.98 -8.58 0.73
N VAL A 129 -1.92 -9.36 1.23
CA VAL A 129 -1.69 -10.74 1.68
C VAL A 129 -2.91 -11.57 1.29
N ASN A 130 -2.69 -12.71 0.64
CA ASN A 130 -3.75 -13.60 0.18
C ASN A 130 -4.81 -12.86 -0.67
N GLY A 131 -4.33 -12.06 -1.62
CA GLY A 131 -5.17 -11.27 -2.51
C GLY A 131 -5.99 -10.18 -1.81
N LYS A 132 -5.77 -9.91 -0.52
CA LYS A 132 -6.52 -8.90 0.24
C LYS A 132 -5.60 -7.76 0.65
N ILE A 133 -6.13 -6.55 0.59
CA ILE A 133 -5.44 -5.32 0.98
C ILE A 133 -5.89 -4.93 2.39
N TYR A 134 -4.91 -4.69 3.26
CA TYR A 134 -5.12 -4.26 4.63
C TYR A 134 -4.38 -2.96 4.91
N SER A 135 -5.02 -2.07 5.66
CA SER A 135 -4.34 -0.94 6.28
C SER A 135 -3.67 -1.38 7.58
N MET A 136 -2.35 -1.24 7.66
CA MET A 136 -1.59 -1.55 8.87
C MET A 136 -1.50 -0.34 9.80
N ARG A 137 -1.55 -0.59 11.10
CA ARG A 137 -1.29 0.45 12.11
C ARG A 137 0.16 0.91 11.99
N ASN A 138 0.38 2.20 12.20
CA ASN A 138 1.73 2.72 12.39
C ASN A 138 2.32 2.08 13.65
N ILE A 139 3.30 1.17 13.49
CA ILE A 139 3.91 0.38 14.57
C ILE A 139 4.44 1.30 15.69
N GLN A 140 4.92 2.50 15.33
CA GLN A 140 5.36 3.51 16.30
C GLN A 140 4.25 3.94 17.28
N LYS A 141 2.99 4.06 16.82
CA LYS A 141 1.85 4.39 17.70
C LYS A 141 1.44 3.21 18.59
N VAL A 142 1.69 1.97 18.17
CA VAL A 142 1.39 0.78 18.96
C VAL A 142 2.46 0.60 20.05
N LEU A 143 3.74 0.75 19.71
CA LEU A 143 4.85 0.68 20.67
C LEU A 143 4.75 1.77 21.75
N MET A 144 4.38 3.00 21.38
CA MET A 144 4.15 4.07 22.37
C MET A 144 2.91 3.85 23.25
N LYS A 145 1.94 3.02 22.86
CA LYS A 145 0.76 2.70 23.68
C LYS A 145 1.05 1.65 24.75
N ASN A 146 2.09 0.83 24.57
CA ASN A 146 2.44 -0.27 25.48
C ASN A 146 3.54 0.10 26.49
N ILE A 147 3.97 1.38 26.54
CA ILE A 147 4.90 1.92 27.55
C ILE A 147 4.13 2.78 28.56
N LYS A 148 2.99 2.29 29.05
CA LYS A 148 2.24 2.92 30.15
C LYS A 148 1.87 1.89 31.19
#